data_AF-A0A916HZV6-F1
#
_entry.id   AF-A0A916HZV6-F1
#
_cell.length_a   1.000
_cell.length_b   1.000
_cell.length_c   1.000
_cell.angle_alpha   90.00
_cell.angle_beta   90.00
_cell.angle_gamma   90.00
#
_symmetry.space_group_name_H-M   'P 1'
#
loop_
_entity.id
_entity.type
_entity.pdbx_description
1 polymer ?
#
loop_
_entity_poly.entity_id
_entity_poly.type
_entity_poly.pdbx_seq_one_letter_code
_entity_poly.pdbx_strand_id
1 'polypeptide(L)'
;MRRDEALATITAELTAISERLTRSGLSVNTVGKTDTGDRTLLVSGGVSVVKVEVNIVFRGTVLPVQKRSLVTSAADTFAAELELPVLDIDELYGSKLVAAMDRQHPRDLFDVWEMYKAGGLTDEMVGCFVTYLAGHSRPMHEVLFGRQKDISQEYRTTFVGLTTQDVALETLVETRERLFKELPERLNANHRTFLIGLARAEPEWSLLKCPHAASLPALQWKLINLQKLRQSKPEKLHEQANALEQRFQKV
;
A
#
# COMPACT_ATOMS: atom_id res chain seq x y z
N MET A 1 12.74 -17.22 3.68
CA MET A 1 11.97 -17.67 4.86
C MET A 1 10.60 -18.14 4.40
N ARG A 2 10.15 -19.33 4.84
CA ARG A 2 8.81 -19.83 4.49
C ARG A 2 7.72 -19.01 5.19
N ARG A 3 6.48 -19.03 4.69
CA ARG A 3 5.37 -18.26 5.28
C ARG A 3 5.18 -18.56 6.76
N ASP A 4 5.15 -19.84 7.13
CA ASP A 4 4.85 -20.26 8.50
C ASP A 4 5.96 -19.85 9.47
N GLU A 5 7.22 -19.97 9.04
CA GLU A 5 8.39 -19.46 9.77
C GLU A 5 8.27 -17.95 9.99
N ALA A 6 7.94 -17.20 8.94
CA ALA A 6 7.80 -15.75 9.02
C ALA A 6 6.70 -15.32 10.00
N LEU A 7 5.55 -15.99 9.96
CA LEU A 7 4.42 -15.70 10.85
C LEU A 7 4.72 -16.07 12.30
N ALA A 8 5.45 -17.17 12.53
CA ALA A 8 5.91 -17.56 13.85
C ALA A 8 6.89 -16.54 14.42
N THR A 9 7.86 -16.06 13.63
CA THR A 9 8.80 -15.01 14.05
C THR A 9 8.07 -13.70 14.36
N ILE A 10 7.18 -13.23 13.48
CA ILE A 10 6.38 -12.01 13.73
C ILE A 10 5.57 -12.14 15.02
N THR A 11 4.96 -13.31 15.24
CA THR A 11 4.19 -13.63 16.45
C THR A 11 5.06 -13.53 17.70
N ALA A 12 6.24 -14.14 17.69
CA ALA A 12 7.16 -14.12 18.82
C ALA A 12 7.63 -12.68 19.15
N GLU A 13 7.98 -11.90 18.12
CA GLU A 13 8.42 -10.51 18.30
C GLU A 13 7.30 -9.61 18.84
N LEU A 14 6.07 -9.75 18.35
CA LEU A 14 4.93 -9.00 18.89
C LEU A 14 4.65 -9.34 20.36
N THR A 15 4.78 -10.60 20.75
CA THR A 15 4.69 -11.01 22.16
C THR A 15 5.79 -10.36 23.00
N ALA A 16 7.04 -10.41 22.53
CA ALA A 16 8.17 -9.79 23.24
C ALA A 16 8.01 -8.27 23.39
N ILE A 17 7.50 -7.59 22.36
CA ILE A 17 7.16 -6.16 22.41
C ILE A 17 6.06 -5.92 23.45
N SER A 18 4.99 -6.72 23.43
CA SER A 18 3.89 -6.62 24.39
C SER A 18 4.39 -6.75 25.83
N GLU A 19 5.20 -7.76 26.12
CA GLU A 19 5.76 -7.99 27.46
C GLU A 19 6.65 -6.84 27.94
N ARG A 20 7.47 -6.26 27.04
CA ARG A 20 8.31 -5.10 27.34
C ARG A 20 7.48 -3.86 27.68
N LEU A 21 6.44 -3.60 26.90
CA LEU A 21 5.55 -2.46 27.10
C LEU A 21 4.74 -2.61 28.40
N THR A 22 4.23 -3.82 28.68
CA THR A 22 3.55 -4.12 29.95
C THR A 22 4.46 -3.92 31.16
N ARG A 23 5.72 -4.39 31.08
CA ARG A 23 6.73 -4.15 32.14
C ARG A 23 7.04 -2.67 32.34
N SER A 24 6.81 -1.83 31.32
CA SER A 24 6.99 -0.38 31.38
C SER A 24 5.75 0.35 31.93
N GLY A 25 4.73 -0.39 32.40
CA GLY A 25 3.50 0.17 32.99
C GLY A 25 2.40 0.51 31.99
N LEU A 26 2.55 0.14 30.71
CA LEU A 26 1.52 0.36 29.69
C LEU A 26 0.54 -0.82 29.65
N SER A 27 -0.73 -0.56 29.32
CA SER A 27 -1.70 -1.61 29.05
C SER A 27 -1.57 -2.04 27.59
N VAL A 28 -1.42 -3.34 27.31
CA VAL A 28 -1.31 -3.85 25.94
C VAL A 28 -2.39 -4.91 25.70
N ASN A 29 -3.22 -4.67 24.69
CA ASN A 29 -4.21 -5.62 24.21
C ASN A 29 -3.86 -6.07 22.79
N THR A 30 -3.83 -7.39 22.57
CA THR A 30 -3.66 -7.94 21.22
C THR A 30 -5.03 -8.19 20.59
N VAL A 31 -5.26 -7.64 19.40
CA VAL A 31 -6.50 -7.80 18.63
C VAL A 31 -6.18 -8.45 17.30
N GLY A 32 -6.93 -9.49 16.92
CA GLY A 32 -6.73 -10.20 15.65
C GLY A 32 -7.19 -11.65 15.67
N LYS A 33 -7.29 -12.27 14.48
CA LYS A 33 -7.57 -13.70 14.35
C LYS A 33 -6.24 -14.46 14.31
N THR A 34 -6.05 -15.38 15.24
CA THR A 34 -4.87 -16.26 15.32
C THR A 34 -4.63 -17.02 14.01
N ASP A 35 -5.70 -17.39 13.29
CA ASP A 35 -5.62 -18.19 12.06
C ASP A 35 -5.19 -17.40 10.80
N THR A 36 -5.44 -16.09 10.73
CA THR A 36 -5.03 -15.30 9.55
C THR A 36 -3.63 -14.73 9.70
N GLY A 37 -3.13 -14.60 10.94
CA GLY A 37 -1.85 -13.99 11.27
C GLY A 37 -1.93 -12.46 11.40
N ASP A 38 -3.10 -11.86 11.21
CA ASP A 38 -3.31 -10.43 11.44
C ASP A 38 -3.28 -10.18 12.94
N ARG A 39 -2.21 -9.54 13.43
CA ARG A 39 -2.05 -9.16 14.83
C ARG A 39 -1.83 -7.67 14.95
N THR A 40 -2.72 -7.03 15.68
CA THR A 40 -2.63 -5.62 16.05
C THR A 40 -2.37 -5.53 17.55
N LEU A 41 -1.43 -4.70 17.97
CA LEU A 41 -1.29 -4.31 19.38
C LEU A 41 -1.99 -2.98 19.60
N LEU A 42 -2.85 -2.92 20.61
CA LEU A 42 -3.42 -1.70 21.17
C LEU A 42 -2.70 -1.40 22.47
N VAL A 43 -1.86 -0.37 22.46
CA VAL A 43 -1.04 0.03 23.60
C VAL A 43 -1.65 1.29 24.20
N SER A 44 -2.10 1.21 25.45
CA SER A 44 -2.79 2.30 26.14
C SER A 44 -1.95 2.83 27.30
N GLY A 45 -1.88 4.15 27.40
CA GLY A 45 -1.26 4.88 28.51
C GLY A 45 -2.10 6.10 28.87
N GLY A 46 -2.79 6.05 30.01
CA GLY A 46 -3.76 7.08 30.40
C GLY A 46 -4.92 7.17 29.41
N VAL A 47 -5.10 8.36 28.81
CA VAL A 47 -6.17 8.63 27.83
C VAL A 47 -5.77 8.32 26.37
N SER A 48 -4.49 7.98 26.13
CA SER A 48 -3.95 7.78 24.80
C SER A 48 -3.86 6.30 24.44
N VAL A 49 -4.13 5.99 23.17
CA VAL A 49 -4.02 4.63 22.62
C VAL A 49 -3.20 4.69 21.33
N VAL A 50 -2.13 3.89 21.28
CA VAL A 50 -1.29 3.68 20.10
C VAL A 50 -1.63 2.32 19.49
N LYS A 51 -1.98 2.32 18.20
CA LYS A 51 -2.25 1.11 17.42
C LYS A 51 -1.02 0.72 16.62
N VAL A 52 -0.51 -0.49 16.83
CA VAL A 52 0.61 -1.07 16.07
C VAL A 52 0.07 -2.21 15.21
N GLU A 53 0.17 -2.06 13.89
CA GLU A 53 -0.30 -3.03 12.91
C GLU A 53 0.87 -3.63 12.13
N VAL A 54 0.80 -4.93 11.84
CA VAL A 54 1.80 -5.62 11.01
C VAL A 54 1.14 -6.12 9.72
N ASN A 55 1.70 -5.74 8.58
CA ASN A 55 1.26 -6.27 7.29
C ASN A 55 1.94 -7.63 7.01
N ILE A 56 1.16 -8.69 7.06
CA ILE A 56 1.63 -10.07 6.82
C ILE A 56 1.46 -10.56 5.37
N VAL A 57 0.66 -9.84 4.58
CA VAL A 57 0.34 -10.19 3.18
C VAL A 57 1.42 -9.62 2.27
N PHE A 58 1.59 -8.30 2.31
CA PHE A 58 2.60 -7.58 1.54
C PHE A 58 3.88 -7.45 2.37
N ARG A 59 4.45 -8.59 2.77
CA ARG A 59 5.69 -8.64 3.56
C ARG A 59 6.92 -8.62 2.64
N GLY A 60 7.95 -7.89 3.04
CA GLY A 60 9.13 -7.61 2.22
C GLY A 60 9.05 -6.22 1.58
N THR A 61 10.18 -5.75 1.06
CA THR A 61 10.31 -4.44 0.41
C THR A 61 10.66 -4.62 -1.06
N VAL A 62 10.26 -3.68 -1.90
CA VAL A 62 10.59 -3.58 -3.32
C VAL A 62 11.97 -2.95 -3.50
N LEU A 63 12.24 -1.91 -2.72
CA LEU A 63 13.50 -1.17 -2.67
C LEU A 63 14.22 -1.45 -1.33
N PRO A 64 15.53 -1.17 -1.23
CA PRO A 64 16.24 -1.25 0.03
C PRO A 64 15.64 -0.29 1.08
N VAL A 65 15.57 -0.74 2.33
CA VAL A 65 15.13 0.12 3.44
C VAL A 65 16.11 1.29 3.63
N GLN A 66 15.56 2.45 3.96
CA GLN A 66 16.33 3.65 4.30
C GLN A 66 16.27 3.89 5.79
N LYS A 67 17.34 4.44 6.37
CA LYS A 67 17.26 4.99 7.72
C LYS A 67 16.79 6.44 7.65
N ARG A 68 15.85 6.82 8.50
CA ARG A 68 15.39 8.21 8.62
C ARG A 68 15.33 8.64 10.07
N SER A 69 15.83 9.85 10.30
CA SER A 69 15.70 10.57 11.55
C SER A 69 14.35 11.30 11.61
N LEU A 70 13.95 11.70 12.82
CA LEU A 70 12.86 12.66 12.99
C LEU A 70 13.16 13.96 12.23
N VAL A 71 12.12 14.56 11.65
CA VAL A 71 12.20 15.93 11.12
C VAL A 71 12.42 16.91 12.26
N THR A 72 13.11 18.02 12.01
CA THR A 72 13.48 19.03 13.02
C THR A 72 12.30 19.43 13.88
N SER A 73 11.14 19.73 13.28
CA SER A 73 9.94 20.11 14.03
C SER A 73 9.46 19.04 15.02
N ALA A 74 9.55 17.76 14.66
CA ALA A 74 9.18 16.66 15.56
C ALA A 74 10.23 16.44 16.65
N ALA A 75 11.52 16.50 16.30
CA ALA A 75 12.61 16.39 17.26
C ALA A 75 12.53 17.48 18.33
N ASP A 76 12.30 18.73 17.91
CA ASP A 76 12.16 19.87 18.81
C ASP A 76 10.91 19.76 19.69
N THR A 77 9.77 19.37 19.11
CA THR A 77 8.50 19.25 19.84
C THR A 77 8.55 18.18 20.93
N PHE A 78 9.18 17.05 20.64
CA PHE A 78 9.22 15.91 21.56
C PHE A 78 10.52 15.84 22.37
N ALA A 79 11.46 16.77 22.16
CA ALA A 79 12.81 16.76 22.74
C ALA A 79 13.47 15.37 22.61
N ALA A 80 13.35 14.77 21.42
CA ALA A 80 13.72 13.39 21.18
C ALA A 80 14.50 13.23 19.88
N GLU A 81 15.49 12.35 19.90
CA GLU A 81 16.21 11.89 18.71
C GLU A 81 15.88 10.43 18.47
N LEU A 82 15.46 10.11 17.25
CA LEU A 82 15.13 8.75 16.85
C LEU A 82 15.50 8.55 15.39
N GLU A 83 16.16 7.43 15.10
CA GLU A 83 16.45 6.96 13.75
C GLU A 83 15.82 5.58 13.56
N LEU A 84 14.98 5.43 12.54
CA LEU A 84 14.28 4.18 12.25
C LEU A 84 14.54 3.70 10.81
N PRO A 85 14.58 2.38 10.58
CA PRO A 85 14.44 1.85 9.23
C PRO A 85 13.01 2.09 8.73
N VAL A 86 12.90 2.67 7.55
CA VAL A 86 11.64 2.96 6.86
C VAL A 86 11.74 2.51 5.41
N LEU A 87 10.58 2.41 4.74
CA LEU A 87 10.55 2.20 3.30
C LEU A 87 11.24 3.36 2.58
N ASP A 88 11.82 3.04 1.43
CA ASP A 88 12.19 4.06 0.46
C ASP A 88 10.98 4.95 0.14
N ILE A 89 11.20 6.25 -0.11
CA ILE A 89 10.10 7.20 -0.36
C ILE A 89 9.32 6.85 -1.62
N ASP A 90 9.99 6.35 -2.65
CA ASP A 90 9.35 5.95 -3.89
C ASP A 90 8.47 4.71 -3.67
N GLU A 91 8.93 3.79 -2.83
CA GLU A 91 8.15 2.61 -2.45
C GLU A 91 6.96 2.96 -1.55
N LEU A 92 7.18 3.84 -0.56
CA LEU A 92 6.14 4.34 0.33
C LEU A 92 5.01 4.96 -0.50
N TYR A 93 5.33 5.88 -1.41
CA TYR A 93 4.33 6.48 -2.28
C TYR A 93 3.75 5.49 -3.29
N GLY A 94 4.53 4.55 -3.82
CA GLY A 94 4.01 3.46 -4.66
C GLY A 94 2.84 2.72 -4.00
N SER A 95 2.96 2.40 -2.71
CA SER A 95 1.88 1.78 -1.94
C SER A 95 0.71 2.73 -1.65
N LYS A 96 0.98 4.01 -1.34
CA LYS A 96 -0.06 5.03 -1.12
C LYS A 96 -0.87 5.32 -2.38
N LEU A 97 -0.24 5.28 -3.55
CA LEU A 97 -0.91 5.46 -4.84
C LEU A 97 -1.93 4.34 -5.09
N VAL A 98 -1.61 3.08 -4.77
CA VAL A 98 -2.59 1.97 -4.85
C VAL A 98 -3.78 2.22 -3.93
N ALA A 99 -3.51 2.62 -2.68
CA ALA A 99 -4.55 2.95 -1.71
C ALA A 99 -5.44 4.12 -2.17
N ALA A 100 -4.84 5.19 -2.69
CA ALA A 100 -5.54 6.37 -3.19
C ALA A 100 -6.43 6.04 -4.40
N MET A 101 -5.94 5.22 -5.34
CA MET A 101 -6.73 4.77 -6.50
C MET A 101 -7.90 3.86 -6.08
N ASP A 102 -7.68 2.95 -5.13
CA ASP A 102 -8.68 1.98 -4.71
C ASP A 102 -9.73 2.56 -3.75
N ARG A 103 -9.27 3.12 -2.63
CA ARG A 103 -10.12 3.61 -1.55
C ARG A 103 -10.63 5.02 -1.85
N GLN A 104 -9.75 5.88 -2.39
CA GLN A 104 -9.99 7.33 -2.58
C GLN A 104 -10.32 8.05 -1.27
N HIS A 105 -9.79 7.57 -0.14
CA HIS A 105 -10.03 8.20 1.15
C HIS A 105 -9.35 9.57 1.20
N PRO A 106 -9.96 10.62 1.79
CA PRO A 106 -9.36 11.96 1.88
C PRO A 106 -7.89 11.98 2.36
N ARG A 107 -7.56 11.22 3.42
CA ARG A 107 -6.17 10.99 3.88
C ARG A 107 -5.20 10.49 2.81
N ASP A 108 -5.60 9.49 2.02
CA ASP A 108 -4.75 8.95 0.95
C ASP A 108 -4.55 9.99 -0.16
N LEU A 109 -5.58 10.78 -0.45
CA LEU A 109 -5.52 11.89 -1.43
C LEU A 109 -4.69 13.06 -0.92
N PHE A 110 -4.73 13.36 0.37
CA PHE A 110 -3.87 14.36 1.00
C PHE A 110 -2.39 13.97 0.89
N ASP A 111 -2.06 12.69 1.14
CA ASP A 111 -0.69 12.20 0.94
C ASP A 111 -0.23 12.37 -0.52
N VAL A 112 -1.10 12.09 -1.49
CA VAL A 112 -0.82 12.28 -2.92
C VAL A 112 -0.68 13.76 -3.26
N TRP A 113 -1.47 14.63 -2.63
CA TRP A 113 -1.37 16.08 -2.81
C TRP A 113 -0.03 16.61 -2.31
N GLU A 114 0.42 16.19 -1.12
CA GLU A 114 1.75 16.51 -0.59
C GLU A 114 2.87 15.97 -1.50
N MET A 115 2.71 14.77 -2.05
CA MET A 115 3.62 14.22 -3.06
C MET A 115 3.71 15.11 -4.31
N TYR A 116 2.59 15.59 -4.84
CA TYR A 116 2.59 16.50 -5.98
C TYR A 116 3.25 17.84 -5.67
N LYS A 117 3.08 18.36 -4.45
CA LYS A 117 3.79 19.56 -3.99
C LYS A 117 5.31 19.36 -3.89
N ALA A 118 5.74 18.15 -3.54
CA ALA A 118 7.14 17.81 -3.33
C ALA A 118 7.92 17.45 -4.62
N GLY A 119 7.26 17.41 -5.78
CA GLY A 119 7.92 17.11 -7.06
C GLY A 119 7.13 16.20 -8.00
N GLY A 120 6.02 15.62 -7.54
CA GLY A 120 5.16 14.78 -8.37
C GLY A 120 5.69 13.36 -8.59
N LEU A 121 5.05 12.66 -9.53
CA LEU A 121 5.29 11.23 -9.78
C LEU A 121 6.69 10.99 -10.37
N THR A 122 7.51 10.22 -9.66
CA THR A 122 8.80 9.70 -10.16
C THR A 122 8.61 8.37 -10.91
N ASP A 123 9.55 8.00 -11.78
CA ASP A 123 9.49 6.70 -12.49
C ASP A 123 9.66 5.51 -11.52
N GLU A 124 10.49 5.67 -10.49
CA GLU A 124 10.64 4.71 -9.39
C GLU A 124 9.34 4.52 -8.59
N MET A 125 8.60 5.59 -8.27
CA MET A 125 7.27 5.50 -7.64
C MET A 125 6.30 4.70 -8.50
N VAL A 126 6.29 4.97 -9.80
CA VAL A 126 5.41 4.26 -10.75
C VAL A 126 5.78 2.77 -10.83
N GLY A 127 7.07 2.43 -10.84
CA GLY A 127 7.54 1.05 -10.79
C GLY A 127 7.14 0.32 -9.50
N CYS A 128 7.24 1.00 -8.35
CA CYS A 128 6.76 0.47 -7.08
C CYS A 128 5.24 0.30 -7.08
N PHE A 129 4.49 1.29 -7.56
CA PHE A 129 3.04 1.22 -7.70
C PHE A 129 2.60 -0.02 -8.52
N VAL A 130 3.25 -0.30 -9.65
CA VAL A 130 2.97 -1.49 -10.47
C VAL A 130 3.18 -2.77 -9.67
N THR A 131 4.25 -2.84 -8.88
CA THR A 131 4.54 -3.99 -8.01
C THR A 131 3.47 -4.16 -6.93
N TYR A 132 3.06 -3.08 -6.25
CA TYR A 132 2.00 -3.13 -5.25
C TYR A 132 0.62 -3.47 -5.84
N LEU A 133 0.30 -2.90 -7.00
CA LEU A 133 -0.93 -3.20 -7.74
C LEU A 133 -1.01 -4.67 -8.14
N ALA A 134 0.12 -5.25 -8.56
CA ALA A 134 0.22 -6.67 -8.91
C ALA A 134 -0.12 -7.61 -7.75
N GLY A 135 0.21 -7.23 -6.52
CA GLY A 135 -0.17 -7.99 -5.31
C GLY A 135 -1.54 -7.64 -4.75
N HIS A 136 -2.25 -6.66 -5.31
CA HIS A 136 -3.53 -6.18 -4.79
C HIS A 136 -4.65 -7.23 -4.97
N SER A 137 -5.62 -7.27 -4.05
CA SER A 137 -6.70 -8.26 -4.08
C SER A 137 -7.68 -8.06 -5.25
N ARG A 138 -8.01 -6.80 -5.57
CA ARG A 138 -8.94 -6.44 -6.65
C ARG A 138 -8.34 -6.66 -8.05
N PRO A 139 -9.17 -6.82 -9.09
CA PRO A 139 -8.70 -6.79 -10.48
C PRO A 139 -8.04 -5.45 -10.83
N MET A 140 -6.92 -5.49 -11.55
CA MET A 140 -6.07 -4.32 -11.76
C MET A 140 -6.79 -3.21 -12.54
N HIS A 141 -7.67 -3.56 -13.49
CA HIS A 141 -8.46 -2.58 -14.24
C HIS A 141 -9.49 -1.84 -13.37
N GLU A 142 -10.00 -2.48 -12.30
CA GLU A 142 -10.94 -1.83 -11.39
C GLU A 142 -10.27 -0.82 -10.46
N VAL A 143 -8.96 -0.99 -10.22
CA VAL A 143 -8.15 -0.04 -9.44
C VAL A 143 -7.68 1.10 -10.34
N LEU A 144 -7.04 0.78 -11.47
CA LEU A 144 -6.49 1.78 -12.41
C LEU A 144 -7.56 2.66 -13.05
N PHE A 145 -8.73 2.09 -13.35
CA PHE A 145 -9.79 2.75 -14.11
C PHE A 145 -11.13 2.74 -13.35
N GLY A 146 -11.05 2.73 -12.01
CA GLY A 146 -12.22 2.76 -11.13
C GLY A 146 -13.02 4.05 -11.25
N ARG A 147 -14.30 4.02 -10.83
CA ARG A 147 -15.11 5.25 -10.77
C ARG A 147 -14.57 6.18 -9.68
N GLN A 148 -14.64 7.48 -9.93
CA GLN A 148 -14.42 8.47 -8.88
C GLN A 148 -15.60 8.50 -7.92
N LYS A 149 -15.32 8.43 -6.62
CA LYS A 149 -16.32 8.37 -5.54
C LYS A 149 -16.67 9.78 -5.05
N ASP A 150 -17.87 9.98 -4.54
CA ASP A 150 -18.10 11.15 -3.68
C ASP A 150 -17.39 10.89 -2.34
N ILE A 151 -16.54 11.82 -1.90
CA ILE A 151 -15.74 11.73 -0.67
C ILE A 151 -16.16 12.78 0.36
N SER A 152 -17.25 13.52 0.10
CA SER A 152 -17.70 14.65 0.92
C SER A 152 -18.02 14.23 2.36
N GLN A 153 -18.60 13.05 2.55
CA GLN A 153 -18.96 12.55 3.88
C GLN A 153 -17.72 12.14 4.68
N GLU A 154 -16.85 11.32 4.09
CA GLU A 154 -15.59 10.90 4.72
C GLU A 154 -14.69 12.10 5.02
N TYR A 155 -14.67 13.10 4.14
CA TYR A 155 -13.94 14.35 4.35
C TYR A 155 -14.40 15.03 5.64
N ARG A 156 -15.71 15.29 5.77
CA ARG A 156 -16.27 15.98 6.96
C ARG A 156 -16.10 15.19 8.25
N THR A 157 -16.22 13.86 8.20
CA THR A 157 -16.30 13.03 9.40
C THR A 157 -14.96 12.48 9.88
N THR A 158 -13.98 12.32 8.99
CA THR A 158 -12.72 11.62 9.31
C THR A 158 -11.44 12.38 8.95
N PHE A 159 -11.55 13.48 8.19
CA PHE A 159 -10.39 14.23 7.71
C PHE A 159 -10.30 15.64 8.27
N VAL A 160 -11.41 16.37 8.37
CA VAL A 160 -11.44 17.71 8.98
C VAL A 160 -10.88 17.65 10.40
N GLY A 161 -9.88 18.49 10.69
CA GLY A 161 -9.19 18.56 11.99
C GLY A 161 -8.09 17.51 12.20
N LEU A 162 -7.80 16.65 11.21
CA LEU A 162 -6.75 15.64 11.32
C LEU A 162 -5.36 16.18 10.94
N THR A 163 -5.30 17.13 10.02
CA THR A 163 -4.06 17.73 9.52
C THR A 163 -3.77 19.06 10.22
N THR A 164 -2.50 19.43 10.31
CA THR A 164 -2.09 20.75 10.86
C THR A 164 -2.39 21.89 9.90
N GLN A 165 -2.41 21.59 8.60
CA GLN A 165 -2.84 22.51 7.54
C GLN A 165 -4.26 22.15 7.11
N ASP A 166 -5.14 23.15 7.08
CA ASP A 166 -6.47 23.01 6.49
C ASP A 166 -6.34 22.82 4.97
N VAL A 167 -7.00 21.79 4.46
CA VAL A 167 -7.07 21.48 3.02
C VAL A 167 -8.51 21.35 2.61
N ALA A 168 -8.92 22.14 1.63
CA ALA A 168 -10.28 22.15 1.12
C ALA A 168 -10.63 20.83 0.41
N LEU A 169 -11.92 20.47 0.42
CA LEU A 169 -12.42 19.28 -0.26
C LEU A 169 -12.10 19.32 -1.75
N GLU A 170 -12.24 20.48 -2.36
CA GLU A 170 -12.00 20.75 -3.77
C GLU A 170 -10.56 20.40 -4.15
N THR A 171 -9.57 20.76 -3.30
CA THR A 171 -8.16 20.40 -3.50
C THR A 171 -7.95 18.88 -3.58
N LEU A 172 -8.63 18.12 -2.72
CA LEU A 172 -8.52 16.65 -2.73
C LEU A 172 -9.21 16.02 -3.94
N VAL A 173 -10.34 16.60 -4.39
CA VAL A 173 -11.04 16.18 -5.60
C VAL A 173 -10.18 16.44 -6.84
N GLU A 174 -9.60 17.64 -6.98
CA GLU A 174 -8.67 17.98 -8.06
C GLU A 174 -7.43 17.09 -8.05
N THR A 175 -6.88 16.80 -6.87
CA THR A 175 -5.74 15.89 -6.71
C THR A 175 -6.07 14.49 -7.20
N ARG A 176 -7.27 13.99 -6.88
CA ARG A 176 -7.74 12.69 -7.37
C ARG A 176 -7.89 12.69 -8.88
N GLU A 177 -8.53 13.71 -9.45
CA GLU A 177 -8.72 13.82 -10.90
C GLU A 177 -7.38 13.81 -11.64
N ARG A 178 -6.41 14.57 -11.14
CA ARG A 178 -5.04 14.58 -11.63
C ARG A 178 -4.39 13.21 -11.53
N LEU A 179 -4.48 12.54 -10.38
CA LEU A 179 -3.93 11.19 -10.18
C LEU A 179 -4.52 10.16 -11.14
N PHE A 180 -5.84 10.13 -11.29
CA PHE A 180 -6.54 9.19 -12.17
C PHE A 180 -6.21 9.40 -13.65
N LYS A 181 -5.77 10.61 -14.02
CA LYS A 181 -5.28 10.93 -15.36
C LYS A 181 -3.81 10.56 -15.53
N GLU A 182 -2.93 11.13 -14.72
CA GLU A 182 -1.47 11.04 -14.94
C GLU A 182 -0.91 9.64 -14.68
N LEU A 183 -1.39 8.94 -13.65
CA LEU A 183 -0.76 7.67 -13.24
C LEU A 183 -0.89 6.57 -14.31
N PRO A 184 -2.06 6.34 -14.95
CA PRO A 184 -2.16 5.42 -16.07
C PRO A 184 -1.31 5.82 -17.29
N GLU A 185 -1.22 7.13 -17.61
CA GLU A 185 -0.41 7.66 -18.71
C GLU A 185 1.09 7.39 -18.49
N ARG A 186 1.55 7.40 -17.23
CA ARG A 186 2.94 7.13 -16.84
C ARG A 186 3.36 5.66 -16.88
N LEU A 187 2.42 4.73 -17.09
CA LEU A 187 2.76 3.32 -17.24
C LEU A 187 3.44 3.06 -18.58
N ASN A 188 4.74 2.75 -18.56
CA ASN A 188 5.50 2.39 -19.75
C ASN A 188 5.09 1.02 -20.33
N ALA A 189 5.64 0.67 -21.49
CA ALA A 189 5.33 -0.57 -22.19
C ALA A 189 5.62 -1.84 -21.36
N ASN A 190 6.70 -1.85 -20.58
CA ASN A 190 7.04 -2.99 -19.71
C ASN A 190 6.02 -3.15 -18.59
N HIS A 191 5.59 -2.06 -17.96
CA HIS A 191 4.56 -2.07 -16.92
C HIS A 191 3.23 -2.61 -17.46
N ARG A 192 2.76 -2.08 -18.61
CA ARG A 192 1.50 -2.52 -19.24
C ARG A 192 1.57 -3.99 -19.62
N THR A 193 2.65 -4.41 -20.27
CA THR A 193 2.88 -5.81 -20.70
C THR A 193 2.92 -6.75 -19.49
N PHE A 194 3.63 -6.38 -18.43
CA PHE A 194 3.68 -7.16 -17.19
C PHE A 194 2.30 -7.33 -16.56
N LEU A 195 1.52 -6.25 -16.40
CA LEU A 195 0.20 -6.30 -15.78
C LEU A 195 -0.80 -7.13 -16.62
N ILE A 196 -0.74 -7.04 -17.96
CA ILE A 196 -1.55 -7.88 -18.85
C ILE A 196 -1.14 -9.36 -18.73
N GLY A 197 0.17 -9.66 -18.79
CA GLY A 197 0.68 -11.02 -18.61
C GLY A 197 0.26 -11.61 -17.26
N LEU A 198 0.40 -10.84 -16.19
CA LEU A 198 -0.08 -11.23 -14.87
C LEU A 198 -1.59 -11.49 -14.87
N ALA A 199 -2.42 -10.62 -15.48
CA ALA A 199 -3.86 -10.83 -15.59
C ALA A 199 -4.23 -12.12 -16.34
N ARG A 200 -3.36 -12.60 -17.24
CA ARG A 200 -3.46 -13.89 -17.94
C ARG A 200 -2.85 -15.06 -17.17
N ALA A 201 -2.38 -14.83 -15.95
CA ALA A 201 -1.65 -15.78 -15.09
C ALA A 201 -0.28 -16.22 -15.65
N GLU A 202 0.31 -15.41 -16.53
CA GLU A 202 1.58 -15.65 -17.23
C GLU A 202 2.46 -14.38 -17.17
N PRO A 203 2.87 -13.93 -15.96
CA PRO A 203 3.68 -12.72 -15.82
C PRO A 203 5.12 -12.95 -16.30
N GLU A 204 5.65 -11.98 -17.04
CA GLU A 204 7.08 -11.92 -17.37
C GLU A 204 7.82 -11.07 -16.32
N TRP A 205 8.38 -11.72 -15.31
CA TRP A 205 8.98 -11.05 -14.15
C TRP A 205 10.16 -10.13 -14.49
N SER A 206 10.88 -10.43 -15.58
CA SER A 206 12.01 -9.61 -16.04
C SER A 206 11.62 -8.18 -16.45
N LEU A 207 10.32 -7.93 -16.65
CA LEU A 207 9.79 -6.59 -16.96
C LEU A 207 9.70 -5.68 -15.72
N LEU A 208 9.79 -6.23 -14.50
CA LEU A 208 9.84 -5.43 -13.28
C LEU A 208 11.29 -5.13 -12.90
N LYS A 209 11.55 -3.89 -12.44
CA LYS A 209 12.85 -3.49 -11.89
C LYS A 209 13.22 -4.26 -10.61
N CYS A 210 12.24 -4.81 -9.89
CA CYS A 210 12.41 -5.55 -8.65
C CYS A 210 12.83 -7.01 -8.93
N PRO A 211 14.10 -7.40 -8.75
CA PRO A 211 14.59 -8.72 -9.17
C PRO A 211 13.94 -9.87 -8.39
N HIS A 212 13.54 -9.61 -7.15
CA HIS A 212 12.91 -10.57 -6.26
C HIS A 212 11.38 -10.48 -6.26
N ALA A 213 10.76 -9.78 -7.24
CA ALA A 213 9.30 -9.61 -7.30
C ALA A 213 8.53 -10.95 -7.26
N ALA A 214 9.01 -11.97 -7.96
CA ALA A 214 8.42 -13.32 -7.97
C ALA A 214 8.45 -14.02 -6.59
N SER A 215 9.32 -13.56 -5.68
CA SER A 215 9.41 -14.06 -4.31
C SER A 215 8.54 -13.27 -3.32
N LEU A 216 7.97 -12.13 -3.74
CA LEU A 216 7.10 -11.32 -2.88
C LEU A 216 5.80 -12.09 -2.61
N PRO A 217 5.43 -12.29 -1.33
CA PRO A 217 4.30 -13.16 -1.01
C PRO A 217 2.94 -12.71 -1.53
N ALA A 218 2.71 -11.41 -1.62
CA ALA A 218 1.47 -10.87 -2.20
C ALA A 218 1.36 -11.22 -3.70
N LEU A 219 2.47 -11.17 -4.44
CA LEU A 219 2.52 -11.48 -5.87
C LEU A 219 2.40 -12.99 -6.10
N GLN A 220 3.06 -13.81 -5.29
CA GLN A 220 2.87 -15.27 -5.30
C GLN A 220 1.40 -15.64 -5.04
N TRP A 221 0.79 -15.03 -4.02
CA TRP A 221 -0.61 -15.27 -3.69
C TRP A 221 -1.55 -14.83 -4.82
N LYS A 222 -1.30 -13.68 -5.45
CA LYS A 222 -2.05 -13.22 -6.62
C LYS A 222 -1.96 -14.25 -7.74
N LEU A 223 -0.75 -14.68 -8.10
CA LEU A 223 -0.54 -15.61 -9.21
C LEU A 223 -1.23 -16.96 -8.95
N ILE A 224 -1.12 -17.50 -7.74
CA ILE A 224 -1.84 -18.73 -7.34
C ILE A 224 -3.35 -18.57 -7.54
N ASN A 225 -3.93 -17.44 -7.13
CA ASN A 225 -5.36 -17.19 -7.28
C ASN A 225 -5.77 -17.06 -8.76
N LEU A 226 -4.94 -16.42 -9.59
CA LEU A 226 -5.19 -16.30 -11.03
C LEU A 226 -5.05 -17.65 -11.75
N GLN A 227 -4.10 -18.50 -11.34
CA GLN A 227 -3.97 -19.86 -11.87
C GLN A 227 -5.17 -20.74 -11.49
N LYS A 228 -5.65 -20.64 -10.25
CA LYS A 228 -6.90 -21.30 -9.82
C LYS A 228 -8.11 -20.78 -10.59
N LEU A 229 -8.16 -19.47 -10.86
CA LEU A 229 -9.21 -18.89 -11.68
C LEU A 229 -9.13 -19.39 -13.13
N ARG A 230 -7.94 -19.52 -13.71
CA ARG A 230 -7.72 -20.09 -15.05
C ARG A 230 -8.29 -21.50 -15.18
N GLN A 231 -8.10 -22.33 -14.16
CA GLN A 231 -8.59 -23.72 -14.14
C GLN A 231 -10.11 -23.79 -13.91
N SER A 232 -10.64 -22.97 -13.00
CA SER A 232 -12.05 -23.05 -12.60
C SER A 232 -13.01 -22.24 -13.46
N LYS A 233 -12.58 -21.07 -13.96
CA LYS A 233 -13.39 -20.11 -14.74
C LYS A 233 -12.50 -19.37 -15.78
N PRO A 234 -12.03 -20.05 -16.83
CA PRO A 234 -11.13 -19.47 -17.84
C PRO A 234 -11.74 -18.24 -18.54
N GLU A 235 -13.05 -18.27 -18.85
CA GLU A 235 -13.79 -17.14 -19.44
C GLU A 235 -13.64 -15.87 -18.60
N LYS A 236 -13.78 -15.99 -17.27
CA LYS A 236 -13.67 -14.86 -16.34
C LYS A 236 -12.24 -14.30 -16.28
N LEU A 237 -11.22 -15.17 -16.36
CA LEU A 237 -9.84 -14.71 -16.43
C LEU A 237 -9.60 -13.91 -17.72
N HIS A 238 -10.09 -14.44 -18.85
CA HIS A 238 -9.95 -13.79 -20.15
C HIS A 238 -10.68 -12.44 -20.18
N GLU A 239 -11.90 -12.37 -19.67
CA GLU A 239 -12.67 -11.12 -19.52
C GLU A 239 -11.89 -10.08 -18.72
N GLN A 240 -11.32 -10.45 -17.57
CA GLN A 240 -10.55 -9.54 -16.73
C GLN A 240 -9.28 -9.02 -17.41
N ALA A 241 -8.57 -9.87 -18.16
CA ALA A 241 -7.38 -9.50 -18.91
C ALA A 241 -7.73 -8.58 -20.10
N ASN A 242 -8.78 -8.91 -20.84
CA ASN A 242 -9.25 -8.10 -21.98
C ASN A 242 -9.75 -6.73 -21.52
N ALA A 243 -10.48 -6.67 -20.41
CA ALA A 243 -10.94 -5.40 -19.83
C ALA A 243 -9.76 -4.48 -19.48
N LEU A 244 -8.66 -5.04 -18.97
CA LEU A 244 -7.43 -4.28 -18.69
C LEU A 244 -6.76 -3.80 -19.99
N GLU A 245 -6.57 -4.69 -20.95
CA GLU A 245 -5.94 -4.39 -22.24
C GLU A 245 -6.70 -3.31 -23.02
N GLN A 246 -8.02 -3.42 -23.11
CA GLN A 246 -8.87 -2.42 -23.77
C GLN A 246 -8.80 -1.05 -23.08
N ARG A 247 -8.63 -1.00 -21.76
CA ARG A 247 -8.47 0.26 -21.04
C ARG A 247 -7.12 0.90 -21.33
N PHE A 248 -6.04 0.12 -21.41
CA PHE A 248 -4.73 0.63 -21.80
C PHE A 248 -4.67 1.16 -23.24
N GLN A 249 -5.53 0.70 -24.14
CA GLN A 249 -5.62 1.25 -25.50
C GLN A 249 -6.28 2.64 -25.55
N LYS A 250 -6.96 3.05 -24.48
CA LYS A 250 -7.67 4.35 -24.38
C LYS A 250 -6.86 5.42 -23.64
N VAL A 251 -5.64 5.08 -23.22
CA VAL A 251 -4.72 5.90 -22.42
C VAL A 251 -3.37 5.99 -23.10
#